data_AF-A0A9P0C7D9-F1
#
_entry.id   AF-A0A9P0C7D9-F1
#
_cell.length_a   1.000
_cell.length_b   1.000
_cell.length_c   1.000
_cell.angle_alpha   90.00
_cell.angle_beta   90.00
_cell.angle_gamma   90.00
#
_symmetry.space_group_name_H-M   'P 1'
#
loop_
_entity.id
_entity.type
_entity.pdbx_description
1 polymer ?
#
loop_
_entity_poly.entity_id
_entity_poly.type
_entity_poly.pdbx_seq_one_letter_code
_entity_poly.pdbx_strand_id
1 'polypeptide(L)'
;MSYCIYVYWLGKVTELLDTILFVLRKKYNQVTFLHVYHHASTMFGTYLLFLYDQSASAIFLVFINSLVHVVMYFYYGLSGLGPEVAKYLFWKRHITNFQRVQFVCVFIYQFIDFFFTTCEHSALGFLYFELSTAFFFYLFTQFYNASYNKPKNQKPITKQE
;
A
#
# COMPACT_ATOMS: atom_id res chain seq x y z
N MET A 1 15.87 -8.07 -14.71
CA MET A 1 15.43 -8.09 -13.30
C MET A 1 15.59 -6.72 -12.65
N SER A 2 16.82 -6.22 -12.53
CA SER A 2 17.17 -4.99 -11.79
C SER A 2 16.51 -3.71 -12.33
N TYR A 3 16.30 -3.61 -13.65
CA TYR A 3 15.62 -2.46 -14.26
C TYR A 3 14.17 -2.30 -13.78
N CYS A 4 13.41 -3.39 -13.63
CA CYS A 4 12.02 -3.34 -13.16
C CYS A 4 11.92 -2.83 -11.72
N ILE A 5 12.82 -3.30 -10.85
CA ILE A 5 12.88 -2.88 -9.45
C ILE A 5 13.34 -1.41 -9.35
N TYR A 6 14.27 -0.98 -10.21
CA TYR A 6 14.70 0.41 -10.30
C TYR A 6 13.56 1.34 -10.71
N VAL A 7 12.82 1.01 -11.78
CA VAL A 7 11.66 1.80 -12.22
C VAL A 7 10.58 1.84 -11.15
N TYR A 8 10.35 0.73 -10.45
CA TYR A 8 9.39 0.69 -9.34
C TYR A 8 9.83 1.56 -8.16
N TRP A 9 11.12 1.54 -7.80
CA TRP A 9 11.66 2.42 -6.76
C TRP A 9 11.50 3.91 -7.13
N LEU A 10 11.78 4.29 -8.38
CA LEU A 10 11.49 5.64 -8.88
C LEU A 10 10.00 5.98 -8.75
N GLY A 11 9.11 5.02 -9.07
CA GLY A 11 7.68 5.14 -8.83
C GLY A 11 7.37 5.49 -7.37
N LYS A 12 7.95 4.78 -6.40
CA LYS A 12 7.77 5.07 -4.97
C LYS A 12 8.27 6.45 -4.55
N VAL A 13 9.33 6.96 -5.17
CA VAL A 13 9.76 8.35 -4.97
C VAL A 13 8.69 9.33 -5.49
N THR A 14 8.08 9.06 -6.64
CA THR A 14 7.00 9.90 -7.16
C THR A 14 5.75 9.86 -6.28
N GLU A 15 5.44 8.74 -5.62
CA GLU A 15 4.30 8.64 -4.68
C GLU A 15 4.46 9.55 -3.45
N LEU A 16 5.69 9.94 -3.09
CA LEU A 16 5.91 10.94 -2.03
C LEU A 16 5.31 12.30 -2.40
N LEU A 17 5.20 12.61 -3.69
CA LEU A 17 4.56 13.83 -4.17
C LEU A 17 3.09 13.89 -3.79
N ASP A 18 2.38 12.76 -3.61
CA ASP A 18 0.99 12.76 -3.15
C ASP A 18 0.85 13.45 -1.79
N THR A 19 1.81 13.19 -0.90
CA THR A 19 1.85 13.81 0.44
C THR A 19 2.09 15.32 0.32
N ILE A 20 3.00 15.73 -0.57
CA ILE A 20 3.27 17.15 -0.84
C ILE A 20 2.01 17.82 -1.40
N LEU A 21 1.33 17.20 -2.38
CA LEU A 21 0.11 17.71 -2.98
C LEU A 21 -1.03 17.82 -1.96
N PHE A 22 -1.18 16.88 -1.03
CA PHE A 22 -2.17 16.97 0.04
C PHE A 22 -1.91 18.14 0.99
N VAL A 23 -0.64 18.36 1.37
CA VAL A 23 -0.23 19.49 2.21
C VAL A 23 -0.47 20.81 1.47
N LEU A 24 -0.06 20.91 0.20
CA LEU A 24 -0.27 22.11 -0.62
C LEU A 24 -1.75 22.44 -0.85
N ARG A 25 -2.60 21.42 -0.99
CA ARG A 25 -4.06 21.57 -1.12
C ARG A 25 -4.78 21.75 0.22
N LYS A 26 -4.03 21.86 1.33
CA LYS A 26 -4.55 21.97 2.71
C LYS A 26 -5.48 20.82 3.12
N LYS A 27 -5.36 19.65 2.49
CA LYS A 27 -6.19 18.46 2.78
C LYS A 27 -5.56 17.57 3.85
N TYR A 28 -5.33 18.13 5.03
CA TYR A 28 -4.67 17.43 6.14
C TYR A 28 -5.40 16.16 6.61
N ASN A 29 -6.72 16.10 6.41
CA ASN A 29 -7.54 14.91 6.69
C ASN A 29 -7.11 13.65 5.90
N GLN A 30 -6.35 13.82 4.80
CA GLN A 30 -5.84 12.71 3.99
C GLN A 30 -4.44 12.25 4.45
N VAL A 31 -3.69 13.10 5.16
CA VAL A 31 -2.34 12.81 5.69
C VAL A 31 -2.48 12.11 7.04
N THR A 32 -2.93 10.86 7.01
CA THR A 32 -3.07 10.03 8.21
C THR A 32 -1.73 9.40 8.59
N PHE A 33 -1.60 8.94 9.84
CA PHE A 33 -0.45 8.13 10.27
C PHE A 33 -0.21 6.94 9.32
N LEU A 34 -1.28 6.24 8.91
CA LEU A 34 -1.21 5.13 7.97
C LEU A 34 -0.58 5.55 6.64
N HIS A 35 -1.00 6.70 6.10
CA HIS A 35 -0.47 7.25 4.85
C HIS A 35 1.02 7.52 4.95
N VAL A 36 1.43 8.33 5.95
CA VAL A 36 2.84 8.74 6.10
C VAL A 36 3.73 7.54 6.40
N TYR A 37 3.31 6.67 7.32
CA TYR A 37 4.06 5.46 7.65
C TYR A 37 4.22 4.57 6.41
N HIS A 38 3.15 4.34 5.65
CA HIS A 38 3.20 3.53 4.44
C HIS A 38 4.15 4.11 3.39
N HIS A 39 4.01 5.39 3.04
CA HIS A 39 4.87 5.99 2.01
C HIS A 39 6.35 6.04 2.42
N ALA A 40 6.64 6.34 3.69
CA ALA A 40 8.03 6.36 4.18
C ALA A 40 8.65 4.96 4.23
N SER A 41 7.96 3.99 4.85
CA SER A 41 8.48 2.63 5.02
C SER A 41 8.55 1.86 3.70
N THR A 42 7.60 2.03 2.78
CA THR A 42 7.66 1.37 1.46
C THR A 42 8.76 1.94 0.58
N MET A 43 9.02 3.26 0.61
CA MET A 43 10.16 3.84 -0.12
C MET A 43 11.49 3.28 0.41
N PHE A 44 11.65 3.26 1.73
CA PHE A 44 12.85 2.70 2.35
C PHE A 44 13.00 1.19 2.08
N GLY A 45 11.93 0.42 2.26
CA GLY A 45 11.93 -1.03 2.04
C GLY A 45 12.23 -1.41 0.59
N THR A 46 11.73 -0.65 -0.38
CA THR A 46 12.01 -0.88 -1.81
C THR A 46 13.41 -0.46 -2.23
N TYR A 47 14.00 0.54 -1.56
CA TYR A 47 15.42 0.87 -1.70
C TYR A 47 16.31 -0.27 -1.19
N LEU A 48 15.99 -0.87 -0.03
CA LEU A 48 16.70 -2.05 0.47
C LEU A 48 16.55 -3.25 -0.46
N LEU A 49 15.35 -3.49 -0.98
CA LEU A 49 15.08 -4.53 -1.99
C LEU A 49 15.99 -4.33 -3.21
N PHE A 50 16.04 -3.12 -3.77
CA PHE A 50 16.86 -2.81 -4.92
C PHE A 50 18.36 -3.11 -4.70
N LEU A 51 18.88 -2.80 -3.51
CA LEU A 51 20.29 -2.99 -3.16
C LEU A 51 20.65 -4.44 -2.83
N TYR A 52 19.78 -5.16 -2.13
CA TYR A 52 20.16 -6.41 -1.46
C TYR A 52 19.38 -7.63 -1.93
N ASP A 53 18.20 -7.47 -2.54
CA ASP A 53 17.36 -8.61 -2.91
C ASP A 53 16.62 -8.37 -4.23
N GLN A 54 17.07 -9.07 -5.28
CA GLN A 54 16.45 -9.06 -6.61
C GLN A 54 15.88 -10.44 -6.96
N SER A 55 15.42 -11.18 -5.95
CA SER A 55 14.82 -12.50 -6.08
C SER A 55 13.51 -12.48 -6.89
N ALA A 56 13.05 -13.67 -7.28
CA ALA A 56 11.73 -13.83 -7.89
C ALA A 56 10.59 -13.39 -6.94
N SER A 57 10.76 -13.58 -5.63
CA SER A 57 9.80 -13.14 -4.61
C SER A 57 9.67 -11.61 -4.55
N ALA A 58 10.81 -10.92 -4.57
CA ALA A 58 10.87 -9.47 -4.65
C ALA A 58 10.05 -8.92 -5.84
N ILE A 59 10.15 -9.56 -7.00
CA ILE A 59 9.44 -9.15 -8.22
C ILE A 59 7.94 -9.44 -8.12
N PHE A 60 7.56 -10.57 -7.54
CA PHE A 60 6.15 -10.89 -7.31
C PHE A 60 5.48 -9.83 -6.43
N LEU A 61 6.16 -9.41 -5.35
CA LEU A 61 5.71 -8.33 -4.49
C LEU A 61 5.54 -7.02 -5.28
N VAL A 62 6.57 -6.63 -6.05
CA VAL A 62 6.55 -5.43 -6.90
C VAL A 62 5.39 -5.47 -7.90
N PHE A 63 5.16 -6.62 -8.53
CA PHE A 63 4.13 -6.81 -9.54
C PHE A 63 2.73 -6.69 -8.95
N ILE A 64 2.42 -7.42 -7.87
CA ILE A 64 1.10 -7.35 -7.25
C ILE A 64 0.86 -5.94 -6.67
N ASN A 65 1.85 -5.34 -6.02
CA ASN A 65 1.70 -3.97 -5.50
C ASN A 65 1.37 -2.98 -6.62
N SER A 66 2.11 -3.07 -7.74
CA SER A 66 1.86 -2.21 -8.91
C SER A 66 0.45 -2.41 -9.46
N LEU A 67 -0.03 -3.66 -9.54
CA LEU A 67 -1.39 -3.96 -10.00
C LEU A 67 -2.45 -3.32 -9.10
N VAL A 68 -2.30 -3.44 -7.78
CA VAL A 68 -3.23 -2.82 -6.82
C VAL A 68 -3.15 -1.30 -6.87
N HIS A 69 -1.95 -0.74 -7.02
CA HIS A 69 -1.74 0.69 -7.17
C HIS A 69 -2.38 1.25 -8.44
N VAL A 70 -2.32 0.53 -9.58
CA VAL A 70 -3.02 0.94 -10.80
C VAL A 70 -4.53 1.10 -10.54
N VAL A 71 -5.15 0.11 -9.89
CA VAL A 71 -6.59 0.16 -9.55
C VAL A 71 -6.90 1.30 -8.57
N MET A 72 -6.05 1.49 -7.57
CA MET A 72 -6.20 2.51 -6.53
C MET A 72 -6.06 3.93 -7.10
N TYR A 73 -5.02 4.19 -7.89
CA TYR A 73 -4.81 5.49 -8.53
C TYR A 73 -5.86 5.78 -9.60
N PHE A 74 -6.32 4.76 -10.32
CA PHE A 74 -7.46 4.92 -11.23
C PHE A 74 -8.70 5.41 -10.48
N TYR A 75 -9.00 4.85 -9.31
CA TYR A 75 -10.07 5.34 -8.44
C TYR A 75 -9.84 6.78 -7.99
N TYR A 76 -8.63 7.14 -7.58
CA TYR A 76 -8.33 8.52 -7.18
C TYR A 76 -8.46 9.51 -8.34
N GLY A 77 -8.02 9.14 -9.55
CA GLY A 77 -8.22 9.90 -10.77
C GLY A 77 -9.70 10.17 -11.03
N LEU A 78 -10.55 9.13 -10.98
CA LEU A 78 -11.99 9.28 -11.14
C LEU A 78 -12.62 10.14 -10.03
N SER A 79 -12.16 10.00 -8.79
CA SER A 79 -12.65 10.82 -7.66
C SER A 79 -12.30 12.30 -7.79
N GLY A 80 -11.29 12.62 -8.60
CA GLY A 80 -10.87 14.00 -8.89
C GLY A 80 -11.71 14.70 -9.97
N LEU A 81 -12.50 13.96 -10.76
CA LEU A 81 -13.32 14.51 -11.87
C LEU A 81 -14.59 15.24 -11.40
N GLY A 82 -14.82 15.33 -10.10
CA GLY A 82 -15.90 16.12 -9.50
C GLY A 82 -17.08 15.28 -8.97
N PRO A 83 -18.08 15.95 -8.38
CA PRO A 83 -19.20 15.30 -7.68
C PRO A 83 -20.07 14.44 -8.60
N GLU A 84 -20.15 14.78 -9.90
CA GLU A 84 -20.90 14.01 -10.90
C GLU A 84 -20.35 12.60 -11.14
N VAL A 85 -19.04 12.40 -11.00
CA VAL A 85 -18.40 11.08 -11.14
C VAL A 85 -18.30 10.40 -9.78
N ALA A 86 -18.05 11.18 -8.71
CA ALA A 86 -17.90 10.65 -7.35
C ALA A 86 -19.11 9.85 -6.86
N LYS A 87 -20.33 10.16 -7.34
CA LYS A 87 -21.56 9.42 -7.00
C LYS A 87 -21.52 7.94 -7.44
N TYR A 88 -20.77 7.61 -8.48
CA TYR A 88 -20.64 6.24 -8.98
C TYR A 88 -19.51 5.44 -8.30
N LEU A 89 -18.73 6.07 -7.41
CA LEU A 89 -17.55 5.46 -6.76
C LEU A 89 -17.91 4.68 -5.49
N PHE A 90 -18.93 3.83 -5.55
CA PHE A 90 -19.35 2.99 -4.41
C PHE A 90 -18.38 1.83 -4.11
N TRP A 91 -17.49 1.48 -5.04
CA TRP A 91 -16.60 0.33 -4.92
C TRP A 91 -15.32 0.58 -4.09
N LYS A 92 -15.20 1.71 -3.38
CA LYS A 92 -14.04 2.01 -2.52
C LYS A 92 -13.72 0.87 -1.54
N ARG A 93 -14.76 0.23 -0.98
CA ARG A 93 -14.63 -0.91 -0.07
C ARG A 93 -13.97 -2.12 -0.73
N HIS A 94 -14.26 -2.37 -2.01
CA HIS A 94 -13.64 -3.46 -2.76
C HIS A 94 -12.15 -3.22 -3.00
N ILE A 95 -11.74 -1.96 -3.23
CA ILE A 95 -10.32 -1.61 -3.36
C ILE A 95 -9.59 -1.85 -2.03
N THR A 96 -10.16 -1.44 -0.90
CA THR A 96 -9.56 -1.71 0.42
C THR A 96 -9.48 -3.22 0.70
N ASN A 97 -10.48 -4.01 0.27
CA ASN A 97 -10.41 -5.46 0.36
C ASN A 97 -9.29 -6.03 -0.51
N PHE A 98 -9.13 -5.52 -1.73
CA PHE A 98 -8.08 -5.96 -2.64
C PHE A 98 -6.68 -5.71 -2.08
N GLN A 99 -6.45 -4.53 -1.48
CA GLN A 99 -5.20 -4.20 -0.77
C GLN A 99 -4.91 -5.18 0.37
N ARG A 100 -5.92 -5.57 1.16
CA ARG A 100 -5.74 -6.56 2.24
C ARG A 100 -5.41 -7.94 1.72
N VAL A 101 -6.11 -8.40 0.67
CA VAL A 101 -5.86 -9.69 0.03
C VAL A 101 -4.44 -9.73 -0.54
N GLN A 102 -3.96 -8.64 -1.15
CA GLN A 102 -2.57 -8.53 -1.58
C GLN A 102 -1.59 -8.87 -0.46
N PHE A 103 -1.73 -8.29 0.74
CA PHE A 103 -0.81 -8.56 1.85
C PHE A 103 -0.83 -10.02 2.27
N VAL A 104 -2.00 -10.68 2.28
CA VAL A 104 -2.10 -12.12 2.56
C VAL A 104 -1.40 -12.95 1.49
N CYS A 105 -1.60 -12.63 0.21
CA CYS A 105 -0.93 -13.33 -0.88
C CYS A 105 0.60 -13.17 -0.82
N VAL A 106 1.09 -11.97 -0.55
CA VAL A 106 2.53 -11.70 -0.41
C VAL A 106 3.12 -12.44 0.79
N PHE A 107 2.43 -12.44 1.93
CA PHE A 107 2.85 -13.17 3.13
C PHE A 107 3.00 -14.67 2.85
N ILE A 108 1.98 -15.30 2.26
CA ILE A 108 2.02 -16.75 1.95
C ILE A 108 3.14 -17.05 0.94
N TYR A 109 3.28 -16.24 -0.10
CA TYR A 109 4.31 -16.44 -1.12
C TYR A 109 5.71 -16.35 -0.52
N GLN A 110 5.97 -15.33 0.29
CA GLN A 110 7.28 -15.11 0.92
C GLN A 110 7.62 -16.21 1.93
N PHE A 111 6.62 -16.67 2.69
CA PHE A 111 6.77 -17.79 3.60
C PHE A 111 7.13 -19.08 2.86
N ILE A 112 6.43 -19.40 1.78
CA ILE A 112 6.75 -20.59 0.95
C ILE A 112 8.15 -20.46 0.36
N ASP A 113 8.50 -19.31 -0.22
CA ASP A 113 9.80 -19.09 -0.83
C ASP A 113 10.95 -19.26 0.19
N PHE A 114 10.77 -18.81 1.43
CA PHE A 114 11.80 -18.96 2.46
C PHE A 114 12.03 -20.42 2.88
N PHE A 115 10.97 -21.23 3.00
CA PHE A 115 11.08 -22.62 3.49
C PHE A 115 11.34 -23.66 2.41
N PHE A 116 10.92 -23.41 1.17
CA PHE A 116 10.94 -24.41 0.10
C PHE A 116 11.95 -24.11 -1.01
N THR A 117 12.53 -22.91 -1.06
CA THR A 117 13.58 -22.57 -2.03
C THR A 117 14.96 -22.93 -1.47
N THR A 118 15.83 -23.50 -2.31
CA THR A 118 17.20 -23.91 -1.93
C THR A 118 18.21 -22.75 -1.91
N CYS A 119 17.73 -21.50 -2.01
CA CYS A 119 18.58 -20.31 -2.08
C CYS A 119 18.87 -19.79 -0.68
N GLU A 120 20.10 -19.34 -0.43
CA GLU A 120 20.46 -18.74 0.86
C GLU A 120 19.79 -17.37 1.00
N HIS A 121 18.72 -17.33 1.78
CA HIS A 121 18.05 -16.09 2.17
C HIS A 121 18.61 -15.60 3.51
N SER A 122 18.86 -14.28 3.61
CA SER A 122 19.19 -13.66 4.89
C SER A 122 17.99 -13.73 5.82
N ALA A 123 18.11 -14.47 6.93
CA ALA A 123 17.04 -14.60 7.93
C ALA A 123 16.58 -13.24 8.50
N LEU A 124 17.51 -12.29 8.63
CA LEU A 124 17.19 -10.93 9.08
C LEU A 124 16.35 -10.17 8.06
N GLY A 125 16.67 -10.29 6.77
CA GLY A 125 15.90 -9.67 5.69
C GLY A 125 14.48 -10.24 5.63
N PHE A 126 14.37 -11.57 5.68
CA PHE A 126 13.08 -12.26 5.74
C PHE A 126 12.23 -11.79 6.92
N LEU A 127 12.77 -11.78 8.14
CA LEU A 127 12.04 -11.33 9.33
C LEU A 127 11.57 -9.87 9.22
N TYR A 128 12.42 -8.99 8.68
CA TYR A 128 12.06 -7.59 8.46
C TYR A 128 10.87 -7.43 7.50
N PHE A 129 10.91 -8.09 6.34
CA PHE A 129 9.84 -8.02 5.34
C PHE A 129 8.54 -8.67 5.82
N GLU A 130 8.64 -9.80 6.52
CA GLU A 130 7.48 -10.51 7.05
C GLU A 130 6.75 -9.71 8.14
N LEU A 131 7.51 -9.16 9.10
CA LEU A 131 6.95 -8.30 10.15
C LEU A 131 6.35 -7.02 9.57
N SER A 132 6.99 -6.43 8.56
CA SER A 132 6.48 -5.24 7.87
C SER A 132 5.15 -5.56 7.16
N THR A 133 5.06 -6.70 6.47
CA THR A 133 3.84 -7.15 5.77
C THR A 133 2.69 -7.41 6.75
N ALA A 134 2.97 -8.10 7.87
CA ALA A 134 2.00 -8.33 8.92
C ALA A 134 1.50 -7.01 9.55
N PHE A 135 2.40 -6.06 9.78
CA PHE A 135 2.05 -4.75 10.32
C PHE A 135 1.17 -3.94 9.35
N PHE A 136 1.47 -3.98 8.04
CA PHE A 136 0.59 -3.39 7.04
C PHE A 136 -0.80 -4.01 7.02
N PHE A 137 -0.88 -5.34 7.04
CA PHE A 137 -2.17 -6.02 7.09
C PHE A 137 -3.00 -5.61 8.32
N TYR A 138 -2.36 -5.49 9.49
CA TYR A 138 -2.99 -4.98 10.71
C TYR A 138 -3.52 -3.56 10.52
N LEU A 139 -2.69 -2.63 10.04
CA LEU A 139 -3.08 -1.24 9.85
C LEU A 139 -4.23 -1.08 8.83
N PHE A 140 -4.20 -1.81 7.72
CA PHE A 140 -5.28 -1.79 6.74
C PHE A 140 -6.57 -2.42 7.28
N THR A 141 -6.46 -3.42 8.14
CA THR A 141 -7.62 -4.02 8.83
C THR A 141 -8.20 -3.05 9.85
N GLN A 142 -7.38 -2.35 10.61
CA GLN A 142 -7.79 -1.29 11.52
C GLN A 142 -8.51 -0.16 10.75
N PHE A 143 -7.93 0.30 9.64
CA PHE A 143 -8.54 1.30 8.76
C PHE A 143 -9.89 0.83 8.21
N TYR A 144 -9.98 -0.43 7.77
CA TYR A 144 -11.21 -1.01 7.25
C TYR A 144 -12.30 -1.04 8.32
N ASN A 145 -11.97 -1.50 9.52
CA ASN A 145 -12.91 -1.57 10.63
C ASN A 145 -13.40 -0.16 11.04
N ALA A 146 -12.48 0.80 11.15
CA ALA A 146 -12.79 2.18 11.48
C ALA A 146 -13.64 2.89 10.42
N SER A 147 -13.47 2.53 9.14
CA SER A 147 -14.15 3.19 8.01
C SER A 147 -15.49 2.55 7.64
N TYR A 148 -15.63 1.23 7.80
CA TYR A 148 -16.77 0.48 7.26
C TYR A 148 -17.59 -0.28 8.30
N ASN A 149 -17.01 -0.62 9.47
CA ASN A 149 -17.68 -1.44 10.50
C ASN A 149 -18.18 -0.64 11.70
N LYS A 150 -18.09 0.71 11.69
CA LYS A 150 -18.67 1.52 12.77
C LYS A 150 -20.21 1.44 12.74
N PRO A 151 -20.88 1.20 13.88
CA PRO A 151 -22.34 1.29 13.97
C PRO A 151 -22.79 2.73 13.65
N LYS A 152 -23.93 2.86 12.93
CA LYS A 152 -24.51 4.11 12.42
C LYS A 152 -24.82 5.21 13.47
N ASN A 153 -24.51 5.01 14.75
CA ASN A 153 -24.85 5.93 15.85
C ASN A 153 -23.70 6.84 16.33
N GLN A 154 -22.61 6.95 15.59
CA GLN A 154 -21.72 8.11 15.76
C GLN A 154 -22.11 9.17 14.73
N LYS A 155 -22.63 10.31 15.21
CA LYS A 155 -22.82 11.52 14.40
C LYS A 155 -21.56 11.72 13.55
N PRO A 156 -21.68 12.07 12.25
CA PRO A 156 -20.53 12.35 11.43
C PRO A 156 -19.67 13.37 12.17
N ILE A 157 -18.40 13.01 12.43
CA ILE A 157 -17.40 14.00 12.84
C ILE A 157 -17.47 15.07 11.77
N THR A 158 -17.91 16.26 12.19
CA THR A 158 -18.14 17.41 11.34
C THR A 158 -17.03 17.50 10.31
N LYS A 159 -17.41 17.35 9.03
CA LYS A 159 -16.55 17.70 7.91
C LYS A 159 -16.19 19.17 8.11
N GLN A 160 -14.98 19.44 8.59
CA GLN A 160 -14.41 20.78 8.50
C GLN A 160 -13.55 20.81 7.24
N GLU A 161 -13.87 21.82 6.44
CA GLU A 161 -13.45 22.14 5.08
C GLU A 161 -11.93 22.23 4.91
#